data_AF-A0A2J8K917-F1
#
_entry.id   AF-A0A2J8K917-F1
#
_cell.length_a   1.000
_cell.length_b   1.000
_cell.length_c   1.000
_cell.angle_alpha   90.00
_cell.angle_beta   90.00
_cell.angle_gamma   90.00
#
_symmetry.space_group_name_H-M   'P 1'
#
loop_
_entity.id
_entity.type
_entity.pdbx_description
1 polymer ?
#
loop_
_entity_poly.entity_id
_entity_poly.type
_entity_poly.pdbx_seq_one_letter_code
_entity_poly.pdbx_strand_id
1 'polypeptide(L)'
;MCRSALESPRKVVIFEPYPSVVDPNDPQMLAFNPRKKNYDRVMKALDSITSIREMTQAPYLEIKKQMDKQDPLAHPLLQWVISSNRSHIVKLPINRQLKFMHTPHQFLLLSSPPAKESNFRAAKKLFGSTFAFHGSHIENWHSILRNGLVVASNTRLQLHGAMYGSGIYLSPMSSISFGYSGMNKKQKVSAKDEPASSSKSSNTSQSQKKGQQSQFLQSRNLKCIALCEVITSSDLHKHGEIWVVPNTDHVCTRFFFVYEDGQVGDANINTQEGGIHKEILRVIGNQTATG
;
A
#
# COMPACT_ATOMS: atom_id res chain seq x y z
N MET A 1 0.86 5.84 -3.51
CA MET A 1 0.84 5.90 -2.02
C MET A 1 1.36 7.21 -1.47
N CYS A 2 2.67 7.52 -1.55
CA CYS A 2 3.20 8.82 -1.08
C CYS A 2 2.43 10.02 -1.69
N ARG A 3 2.31 10.02 -3.02
CA ARG A 3 1.47 10.98 -3.76
C ARG A 3 0.02 11.01 -3.26
N SER A 4 -0.63 9.85 -3.19
CA SER A 4 -2.03 9.71 -2.75
C SER A 4 -2.27 10.25 -1.33
N ALA A 5 -1.33 10.04 -0.42
CA ALA A 5 -1.37 10.58 0.94
C ALA A 5 -1.24 12.11 0.96
N LEU A 6 -0.43 12.68 0.06
CA LEU A 6 -0.19 14.11 -0.08
C LEU A 6 -1.35 14.85 -0.78
N GLU A 7 -2.01 14.19 -1.73
CA GLU A 7 -3.22 14.67 -2.41
C GLU A 7 -4.45 14.62 -1.50
N SER A 8 -4.46 13.75 -0.48
CA SER A 8 -5.59 13.58 0.42
C SER A 8 -5.91 14.85 1.21
N PRO A 9 -7.20 15.17 1.43
CA PRO A 9 -7.59 16.22 2.38
C PRO A 9 -7.14 15.90 3.82
N ARG A 10 -6.85 14.63 4.12
CA ARG A 10 -6.37 14.16 5.42
C ARG A 10 -4.84 14.18 5.54
N LYS A 11 -4.10 14.73 4.57
CA LYS A 11 -2.61 14.70 4.52
C LYS A 11 -1.94 15.10 5.84
N VAL A 12 -2.52 16.05 6.57
CA VAL A 12 -2.00 16.52 7.88
C VAL A 12 -1.94 15.41 8.92
N VAL A 13 -2.80 14.40 8.82
CA VAL A 13 -2.89 13.27 9.75
C VAL A 13 -2.20 12.02 9.20
N ILE A 14 -2.31 11.75 7.89
CA ILE A 14 -1.90 10.46 7.31
C ILE A 14 -0.58 10.49 6.53
N PHE A 15 -0.07 11.67 6.20
CA PHE A 15 1.24 11.81 5.55
C PHE A 15 2.35 11.75 6.61
N GLU A 16 2.39 10.61 7.30
CA GLU A 16 3.35 10.30 8.35
C GLU A 16 4.04 8.96 8.06
N PRO A 17 5.37 8.86 8.25
CA PRO A 17 6.29 9.95 8.54
C PRO A 17 6.32 11.01 7.43
N TYR A 18 6.47 12.28 7.85
CA TYR A 18 6.82 13.38 6.94
C TYR A 18 8.32 13.27 6.54
N PRO A 19 8.70 13.64 5.29
CA PRO A 19 10.09 13.61 4.86
C PRO A 19 11.04 14.42 5.74
N SER A 20 12.19 13.84 6.06
CA SER A 20 13.30 14.51 6.73
C SER A 20 14.50 14.49 5.79
N VAL A 21 14.69 15.59 5.06
CA VAL A 21 15.67 15.69 3.98
C VAL A 21 16.50 16.96 4.18
N VAL A 22 17.82 16.80 4.19
CA VAL A 22 18.81 17.89 4.29
C VAL A 22 18.79 18.73 3.02
N ASP A 23 18.94 20.04 3.15
CA ASP A 23 19.05 20.93 2.01
C ASP A 23 20.38 20.69 1.26
N PRO A 24 20.36 20.40 -0.06
CA PRO A 24 21.58 20.22 -0.85
C PRO A 24 22.50 21.46 -0.86
N ASN A 25 21.96 22.66 -0.63
CA ASN A 25 22.71 23.92 -0.62
C ASN A 25 23.09 24.38 0.79
N ASP A 26 22.46 23.81 1.83
CA ASP A 26 22.75 24.11 3.24
C ASP A 26 22.68 22.85 4.11
N PRO A 27 23.81 22.19 4.39
CA PRO A 27 23.87 20.97 5.20
C PRO A 27 23.37 21.14 6.64
N GLN A 28 23.24 22.37 7.16
CA GLN A 28 22.75 22.63 8.51
C GLN A 28 21.22 22.72 8.58
N MET A 29 20.55 22.76 7.43
CA MET A 29 19.11 22.92 7.34
C MET A 29 18.41 21.71 6.72
N LEU A 30 17.18 21.47 7.16
CA LEU A 30 16.29 20.51 6.53
C LEU A 30 15.40 21.22 5.51
N ALA A 31 15.55 20.88 4.24
CA ALA A 31 14.65 21.31 3.18
C ALA A 31 13.24 20.72 3.36
N PHE A 32 13.15 19.49 3.87
CA PHE A 32 11.91 18.93 4.40
C PHE A 32 12.06 18.68 5.89
N ASN A 33 11.34 19.48 6.69
CA ASN A 33 11.41 19.46 8.14
C ASN A 33 10.08 18.96 8.75
N PRO A 34 10.06 17.82 9.45
CA PRO A 34 8.85 17.31 10.11
C PRO A 34 8.22 18.29 11.13
N ARG A 35 8.99 19.22 11.69
CA ARG A 35 8.51 20.26 12.61
C ARG A 35 7.91 21.46 11.90
N LYS A 36 8.25 21.69 10.62
CA LYS A 36 7.76 22.79 9.79
C LYS A 36 7.37 22.26 8.41
N LYS A 37 6.23 21.55 8.38
CA LYS A 37 5.77 20.81 7.20
C LYS A 37 5.31 21.78 6.11
N ASN A 38 5.85 21.59 4.91
CA ASN A 38 5.38 22.26 3.69
C ASN A 38 4.97 21.18 2.68
N TYR A 39 3.67 20.93 2.54
CA TYR A 39 3.17 19.85 1.68
C TYR A 39 3.27 20.20 0.18
N ASP A 40 3.07 21.47 -0.18
CA ASP A 40 3.13 21.91 -1.57
C ASP A 40 4.56 21.82 -2.12
N ARG A 41 5.56 22.14 -1.30
CA ARG A 41 6.97 21.97 -1.66
C ARG A 41 7.33 20.49 -1.87
N VAL A 42 6.80 19.59 -1.04
CA VAL A 42 7.00 18.13 -1.20
C VAL A 42 6.32 17.65 -2.48
N MET A 43 5.11 18.14 -2.80
CA MET A 43 4.40 17.78 -4.02
C MET A 43 5.21 18.19 -5.25
N LYS A 44 5.71 19.43 -5.27
CA LYS A 44 6.55 19.93 -6.36
C LYS A 44 7.80 19.07 -6.58
N ALA A 45 8.52 18.70 -5.52
CA ALA A 45 9.67 17.81 -5.64
C ALA A 45 9.28 16.41 -6.12
N LEU A 46 8.12 15.89 -5.67
CA LEU A 46 7.59 14.59 -6.07
C LEU A 46 7.15 14.56 -7.55
N ASP A 47 6.67 15.68 -8.08
CA ASP A 47 6.35 15.85 -9.51
C ASP A 47 7.60 15.87 -10.39
N SER A 48 8.74 16.30 -9.84
CA SER A 48 10.04 16.33 -10.53
C SER A 48 10.85 15.03 -10.43
N ILE A 49 10.32 13.99 -9.79
CA ILE A 49 10.96 12.67 -9.77
C ILE A 49 10.80 12.03 -11.16
N THR A 50 11.95 11.75 -11.79
CA THR A 50 12.04 11.02 -13.06
C THR A 50 11.30 9.68 -12.99
N SER A 51 10.74 9.23 -14.11
CA SER A 51 10.04 7.94 -14.11
C SER A 51 11.01 6.78 -13.90
N ILE A 52 10.55 5.68 -13.30
CA ILE A 52 11.35 4.46 -13.14
C ILE A 52 11.87 3.97 -14.50
N ARG A 53 11.05 4.10 -15.55
CA ARG A 53 11.45 3.72 -16.91
C ARG A 53 12.69 4.48 -17.32
N GLU A 54 12.68 5.82 -17.26
CA GLU A 54 13.84 6.65 -17.60
C GLU A 54 15.04 6.31 -16.71
N MET A 55 14.83 6.11 -15.40
CA MET A 55 15.91 5.71 -14.47
C MET A 55 16.62 4.42 -14.88
N THR A 56 15.92 3.47 -15.50
CA THR A 56 16.51 2.20 -15.96
C THR A 56 17.23 2.30 -17.30
N GLN A 57 17.01 3.38 -18.06
CA GLN A 57 17.55 3.53 -19.42
C GLN A 57 18.81 4.38 -19.49
N ALA A 58 19.21 5.05 -18.40
CA ALA A 58 20.40 5.89 -18.38
C ALA A 58 21.22 5.70 -17.09
N PRO A 59 22.53 6.04 -17.10
CA PRO A 59 23.37 5.94 -15.92
C PRO A 59 22.86 6.81 -14.76
N TYR A 60 23.03 6.32 -13.54
CA TYR A 60 22.60 7.00 -12.31
C TYR A 60 23.00 8.48 -12.24
N LEU A 61 24.26 8.80 -12.58
CA LEU A 61 24.77 10.17 -12.48
C LEU A 61 24.07 11.13 -13.45
N GLU A 62 23.69 10.67 -14.63
CA GLU A 62 22.97 11.46 -15.62
C GLU A 62 21.53 11.72 -15.16
N ILE A 63 20.85 10.66 -14.71
CA ILE A 63 19.50 10.74 -14.14
C ILE A 63 19.45 11.68 -12.93
N LYS A 64 20.45 11.62 -12.05
CA LYS A 64 20.57 12.57 -10.93
C LYS A 64 20.71 14.02 -11.43
N LYS A 65 21.60 14.29 -12.38
CA LYS A 65 21.77 15.63 -12.96
C LYS A 65 20.48 16.14 -13.61
N GLN A 66 19.73 15.28 -14.29
CA GLN A 66 18.44 15.63 -14.88
C GLN A 66 17.41 16.00 -13.81
N MET A 67 17.30 15.21 -12.73
CA MET A 67 16.45 15.55 -11.58
C MET A 67 16.87 16.86 -10.92
N ASP A 68 18.16 17.05 -10.63
CA ASP A 68 18.68 18.25 -9.98
C ASP A 68 18.38 19.53 -10.80
N LYS A 69 18.38 19.43 -12.13
CA LYS A 69 18.01 20.53 -13.04
C LYS A 69 16.53 20.90 -12.95
N GLN A 70 15.64 19.93 -12.71
CA GLN A 70 14.20 20.18 -12.55
C GLN A 70 13.87 20.66 -11.14
N ASP A 71 14.36 19.95 -10.14
CA ASP A 71 14.23 20.29 -8.72
C ASP A 71 15.37 19.61 -7.92
N PRO A 72 16.23 20.38 -7.23
CA PRO A 72 17.34 19.83 -6.44
C PRO A 72 16.89 18.92 -5.28
N LEU A 73 15.60 18.97 -4.88
CA LEU A 73 15.04 18.08 -3.86
C LEU A 73 14.39 16.81 -4.42
N ALA A 74 14.25 16.66 -5.74
CA ALA A 74 13.63 15.47 -6.34
C ALA A 74 14.40 14.19 -6.00
N HIS A 75 15.72 14.19 -6.25
CA HIS A 75 16.56 13.03 -5.95
C HIS A 75 16.68 12.74 -4.44
N PRO A 76 16.97 13.72 -3.55
CA PRO A 76 16.94 13.49 -2.11
C PRO A 76 15.58 12.97 -1.59
N LEU A 77 14.46 13.46 -2.13
CA LEU A 77 13.13 12.97 -1.78
C LEU A 77 12.92 11.53 -2.23
N LEU A 78 13.34 11.17 -3.45
CA LEU A 78 13.30 9.79 -3.93
C LEU A 78 14.08 8.85 -3.02
N GLN A 79 15.31 9.23 -2.64
CA GLN A 79 16.13 8.47 -1.71
C GLN A 79 15.42 8.30 -0.36
N TRP A 80 14.78 9.35 0.16
CA TRP A 80 13.98 9.26 1.38
C TRP A 80 12.77 8.34 1.21
N VAL A 81 12.03 8.42 0.10
CA VAL A 81 10.85 7.58 -0.16
C VAL A 81 11.21 6.11 -0.14
N ILE A 82 12.34 5.74 -0.76
CA ILE A 82 12.84 4.36 -0.82
C ILE A 82 13.39 3.93 0.54
N SER A 83 14.29 4.72 1.15
CA SER A 83 15.01 4.33 2.38
C SER A 83 14.15 4.37 3.65
N SER A 84 13.09 5.19 3.67
CA SER A 84 12.15 5.24 4.79
C SER A 84 11.21 4.03 4.86
N ASN A 85 11.05 3.28 3.77
CA ASN A 85 10.24 2.08 3.76
C ASN A 85 11.08 0.86 4.19
N ARG A 86 10.92 0.47 5.46
CA ARG A 86 11.62 -0.68 6.05
C ARG A 86 10.86 -2.00 5.90
N SER A 87 9.75 -2.03 5.17
CA SER A 87 8.88 -3.22 5.08
C SER A 87 9.47 -4.37 4.24
N HIS A 88 10.60 -4.14 3.55
CA HIS A 88 11.22 -5.05 2.57
C HIS A 88 10.17 -5.75 1.68
N ILE A 89 9.68 -5.00 0.69
CA ILE A 89 8.58 -5.41 -0.18
C ILE A 89 9.15 -6.21 -1.35
N VAL A 90 8.85 -7.50 -1.40
CA VAL A 90 9.35 -8.42 -2.42
C VAL A 90 8.20 -8.88 -3.32
N LYS A 91 8.30 -8.66 -4.63
CA LYS A 91 7.31 -9.15 -5.59
C LYS A 91 7.31 -10.68 -5.64
N LEU A 92 6.14 -11.29 -5.55
CA LEU A 92 6.01 -12.74 -5.69
C LEU A 92 6.18 -13.16 -7.17
N PRO A 93 7.04 -14.15 -7.45
CA PRO A 93 7.11 -14.74 -8.78
C PRO A 93 5.80 -15.48 -9.09
N ILE A 94 5.47 -15.63 -10.38
CA ILE A 94 4.17 -16.13 -10.86
C ILE A 94 3.81 -17.48 -10.22
N ASN A 95 4.77 -18.40 -10.07
CA ASN A 95 4.58 -19.72 -9.48
C ASN A 95 4.31 -19.72 -7.96
N ARG A 96 4.49 -18.57 -7.29
CA ARG A 96 4.25 -18.37 -5.85
C ARG A 96 3.10 -17.42 -5.54
N GLN A 97 2.45 -16.87 -6.55
CA GLN A 97 1.28 -16.02 -6.35
C GLN A 97 0.12 -16.83 -5.77
N LEU A 98 -0.67 -16.19 -4.91
CA LEU A 98 -1.92 -16.72 -4.39
C LEU A 98 -2.96 -16.58 -5.50
N LYS A 99 -3.46 -17.70 -6.02
CA LYS A 99 -4.27 -17.71 -7.25
C LYS A 99 -5.58 -16.95 -7.09
N PHE A 100 -6.19 -17.07 -5.92
CA PHE A 100 -7.47 -16.44 -5.58
C PHE A 100 -7.44 -14.91 -5.49
N MET A 101 -6.25 -14.30 -5.53
CA MET A 101 -6.13 -12.84 -5.47
C MET A 101 -6.29 -12.15 -6.82
N HIS A 102 -6.17 -12.88 -7.93
CA HIS A 102 -6.37 -12.39 -9.32
C HIS A 102 -5.70 -11.04 -9.64
N THR A 103 -4.51 -10.81 -9.09
CA THR A 103 -3.65 -9.69 -9.48
C THR A 103 -2.22 -10.16 -9.67
N PRO A 104 -1.49 -9.67 -10.69
CA PRO A 104 -0.06 -9.93 -10.85
C PRO A 104 0.80 -9.13 -9.86
N HIS A 105 0.22 -8.18 -9.12
CA HIS A 105 0.92 -7.29 -8.19
C HIS A 105 0.74 -7.76 -6.75
N GLN A 106 1.32 -8.93 -6.49
CA GLN A 106 1.36 -9.53 -5.16
C GLN A 106 2.76 -9.40 -4.58
N PHE A 107 2.84 -8.94 -3.33
CA PHE A 107 4.10 -8.72 -2.65
C PHE A 107 4.10 -9.37 -1.28
N LEU A 108 5.25 -9.91 -0.91
CA LEU A 108 5.54 -10.35 0.44
C LEU A 108 6.23 -9.21 1.20
N LEU A 109 5.78 -8.96 2.42
CA LEU A 109 6.39 -8.00 3.34
C LEU A 109 7.23 -8.79 4.34
N LEU A 110 8.55 -8.76 4.14
CA LEU A 110 9.49 -9.61 4.87
C LEU A 110 9.99 -8.98 6.17
N SER A 111 9.89 -7.66 6.32
CA SER A 111 10.50 -6.96 7.43
C SER A 111 9.49 -6.13 8.19
N SER A 112 9.33 -6.43 9.48
CA SER A 112 8.83 -5.50 10.48
C SER A 112 10.01 -5.00 11.33
N PRO A 113 9.89 -3.89 12.07
CA PRO A 113 10.89 -3.51 13.05
C PRO A 113 11.28 -4.71 13.95
N PRO A 114 12.57 -4.99 14.19
CA PRO A 114 13.02 -6.22 14.86
C PRO A 114 12.33 -6.50 16.19
N ALA A 115 12.08 -5.46 16.99
CA ALA A 115 11.34 -5.56 18.24
C ALA A 115 9.90 -6.06 18.02
N LYS A 116 9.18 -5.49 17.04
CA LYS A 116 7.80 -5.90 16.71
C LYS A 116 7.74 -7.35 16.22
N GLU A 117 8.66 -7.77 15.36
CA GLU A 117 8.72 -9.17 14.90
C GLU A 117 9.13 -10.13 16.03
N SER A 118 9.96 -9.69 16.97
CA SER A 118 10.28 -10.48 18.18
C SER A 118 9.05 -10.69 19.05
N ASN A 119 8.30 -9.62 19.34
CA ASN A 119 7.06 -9.68 20.13
C ASN A 119 6.01 -10.57 19.46
N PHE A 120 5.80 -10.40 18.14
CA PHE A 120 4.88 -11.22 17.38
C PHE A 120 5.27 -12.71 17.43
N ARG A 121 6.55 -13.05 17.24
CA ARG A 121 7.04 -14.43 17.32
C ARG A 121 6.87 -15.05 18.70
N ALA A 122 7.10 -14.28 19.77
CA ALA A 122 6.88 -14.73 21.14
C ALA A 122 5.38 -15.03 21.38
N ALA A 123 4.50 -14.12 20.99
CA ALA A 123 3.06 -14.30 21.11
C ALA A 123 2.55 -15.48 20.27
N LYS A 124 3.06 -15.66 19.04
CA LYS A 124 2.72 -16.78 18.16
C LYS A 124 3.05 -18.14 18.78
N LYS A 125 4.18 -18.25 19.48
CA LYS A 125 4.56 -19.49 20.19
C LYS A 125 3.58 -19.84 21.32
N LEU A 126 3.03 -18.82 21.99
CA LEU A 126 2.12 -19.00 23.13
C LEU A 126 0.68 -19.27 22.69
N PHE A 127 0.19 -18.52 21.70
CA PHE A 127 -1.24 -18.49 21.37
C PHE A 127 -1.58 -19.04 19.99
N GLY A 128 -0.57 -19.30 19.16
CA GLY A 128 -0.77 -19.59 17.73
C GLY A 128 -1.08 -18.34 16.92
N SER A 129 -1.31 -18.54 15.62
CA SER A 129 -1.72 -17.48 14.70
C SER A 129 -2.64 -18.01 13.59
N THR A 130 -3.39 -17.11 12.99
CA THR A 130 -4.19 -17.34 11.78
C THR A 130 -3.98 -16.17 10.80
N PHE A 131 -4.66 -16.18 9.66
CA PHE A 131 -4.62 -15.09 8.69
C PHE A 131 -5.95 -14.35 8.61
N ALA A 132 -5.89 -13.05 8.34
CA ALA A 132 -7.06 -12.22 8.06
C ALA A 132 -6.67 -11.06 7.14
N PHE A 133 -7.60 -10.60 6.31
CA PHE A 133 -7.42 -9.46 5.44
C PHE A 133 -7.63 -8.14 6.19
N HIS A 134 -6.91 -7.11 5.75
CA HIS A 134 -7.13 -5.72 6.13
C HIS A 134 -7.25 -4.86 4.88
N GLY A 135 -8.36 -4.12 4.78
CA GLY A 135 -8.59 -3.15 3.72
C GLY A 135 -8.40 -1.72 4.18
N SER A 136 -7.77 -0.91 3.33
CA SER A 136 -7.64 0.52 3.59
C SER A 136 -7.53 1.31 2.29
N HIS A 137 -8.02 2.54 2.32
CA HIS A 137 -7.89 3.47 1.22
C HIS A 137 -6.40 3.74 0.85
N ILE A 138 -6.13 3.97 -0.44
CA ILE A 138 -4.77 4.07 -1.00
C ILE A 138 -3.88 5.11 -0.29
N GLU A 139 -4.47 6.21 0.17
CA GLU A 139 -3.79 7.29 0.87
C GLU A 139 -3.25 6.90 2.25
N ASN A 140 -3.81 5.89 2.92
CA ASN A 140 -3.35 5.47 4.24
C ASN A 140 -2.09 4.59 4.17
N TRP A 141 -1.84 3.94 3.03
CA TRP A 141 -0.73 2.99 2.88
C TRP A 141 0.65 3.63 2.93
N HIS A 142 0.76 4.96 2.74
CA HIS A 142 2.01 5.70 3.03
C HIS A 142 2.46 5.49 4.47
N SER A 143 1.52 5.60 5.41
CA SER A 143 1.78 5.42 6.84
C SER A 143 1.84 3.94 7.21
N ILE A 144 0.89 3.13 6.74
CA ILE A 144 0.83 1.70 7.10
C ILE A 144 2.11 0.96 6.67
N LEU A 145 2.68 1.24 5.50
CA LEU A 145 3.92 0.57 5.06
C LEU A 145 5.18 1.03 5.81
N ARG A 146 5.12 2.11 6.61
CA ARG A 146 6.28 2.62 7.36
C ARG A 146 6.14 2.37 8.86
N ASN A 147 4.92 2.48 9.38
CA ASN A 147 4.61 2.38 10.81
C ASN A 147 3.92 1.05 11.16
N GLY A 148 3.49 0.28 10.16
CA GLY A 148 2.61 -0.87 10.34
C GLY A 148 1.16 -0.47 10.58
N LEU A 149 0.31 -1.48 10.76
CA LEU A 149 -1.05 -1.27 11.26
C LEU A 149 -1.00 -0.84 12.74
N VAL A 150 -1.79 0.17 13.06
CA VAL A 150 -1.90 0.76 14.40
C VAL A 150 -3.36 0.78 14.83
N VAL A 151 -3.61 0.75 16.14
CA VAL A 151 -4.95 0.97 16.69
C VAL A 151 -5.31 2.44 16.48
N ALA A 152 -6.19 2.69 15.52
CA ALA A 152 -6.63 4.05 15.16
C ALA A 152 -7.86 4.51 15.94
N SER A 153 -8.56 3.58 16.62
CA SER A 153 -9.78 3.85 17.39
C SER A 153 -9.55 4.97 18.42
N ASN A 154 -10.51 5.90 18.50
CA ASN A 154 -10.49 7.08 19.38
C ASN A 154 -9.30 8.03 19.15
N THR A 155 -8.65 7.96 17.98
CA THR A 155 -7.59 8.89 17.57
C THR A 155 -8.00 9.69 16.33
N ARG A 156 -7.17 10.67 15.95
CA ARG A 156 -7.34 11.43 14.69
C ARG A 156 -7.26 10.55 13.43
N LEU A 157 -6.69 9.35 13.53
CA LEU A 157 -6.57 8.41 12.41
C LEU A 157 -7.87 7.63 12.14
N GLN A 158 -8.83 7.63 13.08
CA GLN A 158 -10.09 6.90 12.96
C GLN A 158 -10.89 7.39 11.72
N LEU A 159 -11.21 6.45 10.83
CA LEU A 159 -12.06 6.68 9.64
C LEU A 159 -13.48 6.17 9.84
N HIS A 160 -13.59 4.99 10.44
CA HIS A 160 -14.85 4.30 10.70
C HIS A 160 -15.02 4.18 12.21
N GLY A 161 -16.27 4.11 12.68
CA GLY A 161 -16.54 3.94 14.11
C GLY A 161 -15.94 2.64 14.67
N ALA A 162 -15.60 2.65 15.96
CA ALA A 162 -15.10 1.48 16.68
C ALA A 162 -16.26 0.63 17.25
N MET A 163 -17.19 0.19 16.39
CA MET A 163 -18.47 -0.41 16.81
C MET A 163 -18.35 -1.70 17.63
N TYR A 164 -17.21 -2.37 17.53
CA TYR A 164 -16.89 -3.65 18.18
C TYR A 164 -15.70 -3.50 19.15
N GLY A 165 -15.41 -2.28 19.59
CA GLY A 165 -14.31 -1.97 20.49
C GLY A 165 -13.08 -1.37 19.81
N SER A 166 -12.14 -0.94 20.63
CA SER A 166 -10.90 -0.31 20.18
C SER A 166 -9.93 -1.35 19.64
N GLY A 167 -9.47 -1.19 18.39
CA GLY A 167 -8.49 -2.10 17.82
C GLY A 167 -8.25 -1.94 16.31
N ILE A 168 -7.40 -2.81 15.78
CA ILE A 168 -7.20 -3.00 14.34
C ILE A 168 -8.32 -3.92 13.84
N TYR A 169 -9.06 -3.45 12.85
CA TYR A 169 -10.15 -4.19 12.23
C TYR A 169 -9.62 -5.05 11.07
N LEU A 170 -9.91 -6.34 11.13
CA LEU A 170 -9.58 -7.32 10.10
C LEU A 170 -10.81 -8.17 9.77
N SER A 171 -10.73 -8.94 8.70
CA SER A 171 -11.76 -9.92 8.35
C SER A 171 -11.14 -11.16 7.72
N PRO A 172 -11.59 -12.37 8.05
CA PRO A 172 -11.17 -13.55 7.32
C PRO A 172 -11.72 -13.55 5.88
N MET A 173 -12.72 -12.72 5.57
CA MET A 173 -13.37 -12.56 4.27
C MET A 173 -12.76 -11.43 3.44
N SER A 174 -12.35 -11.75 2.21
CA SER A 174 -11.76 -10.77 1.27
C SER A 174 -12.75 -9.66 0.89
N SER A 175 -14.02 -9.98 0.63
CA SER A 175 -15.08 -9.02 0.27
C SER A 175 -15.21 -7.84 1.24
N ILE A 176 -15.11 -8.10 2.54
CA ILE A 176 -15.18 -7.05 3.57
C ILE A 176 -14.01 -6.08 3.41
N SER A 177 -12.79 -6.61 3.27
CA SER A 177 -11.58 -5.79 3.09
C SER A 177 -11.56 -5.05 1.74
N PHE A 178 -12.10 -5.64 0.67
CA PHE A 178 -12.30 -4.93 -0.60
C PHE A 178 -13.24 -3.72 -0.44
N GLY A 179 -14.31 -3.87 0.35
CA GLY A 179 -15.21 -2.78 0.72
C GLY A 179 -14.47 -1.61 1.39
N TYR A 180 -13.67 -1.89 2.42
CA TYR A 180 -12.88 -0.88 3.15
C TYR A 180 -11.71 -0.29 2.36
N SER A 181 -11.37 -0.88 1.21
CA SER A 181 -10.36 -0.35 0.29
C SER A 181 -10.98 0.55 -0.79
N GLY A 182 -12.31 0.67 -0.81
CA GLY A 182 -13.04 1.43 -1.80
C GLY A 182 -13.11 0.76 -3.17
N MET A 183 -13.02 -0.57 -3.23
CA MET A 183 -13.21 -1.36 -4.46
C MET A 183 -14.69 -1.60 -4.79
N ASN A 184 -15.57 -1.58 -3.78
CA ASN A 184 -17.02 -1.79 -3.98
C ASN A 184 -17.77 -0.53 -4.48
N LYS A 185 -17.07 0.60 -4.65
CA LYS A 185 -17.67 1.81 -5.22
C LYS A 185 -17.56 1.74 -6.75
N LYS A 186 -18.70 1.57 -7.44
CA LYS A 186 -18.80 1.91 -8.87
C LYS A 186 -18.33 3.35 -9.03
N GLN A 187 -17.12 3.55 -9.56
CA GLN A 187 -16.65 4.90 -9.83
C GLN A 187 -17.55 5.49 -10.91
N LYS A 188 -18.30 6.55 -10.58
CA LYS A 188 -18.77 7.49 -11.59
C LYS A 188 -17.51 8.15 -12.15
N VAL A 189 -17.11 7.73 -13.34
CA VAL A 189 -16.13 8.46 -14.13
C VAL A 189 -16.78 9.81 -14.43
N SER A 190 -16.45 10.82 -13.63
CA SER A 190 -16.70 12.21 -13.99
C SER A 190 -15.70 12.56 -15.10
N ALA A 191 -16.05 12.20 -16.33
CA ALA A 191 -15.47 12.81 -17.52
C ALA A 191 -15.88 14.29 -17.48
N LYS A 192 -14.99 15.17 -17.03
CA LYS A 192 -15.03 16.58 -17.43
C LYS A 192 -14.21 16.70 -18.70
N ASP A 193 -14.81 16.27 -19.80
CA ASP A 193 -14.49 16.78 -21.13
C ASP A 193 -15.82 17.30 -21.69
N GLU A 194 -15.91 18.62 -21.84
CA GLU A 194 -17.07 19.27 -22.43
C GLU A 194 -17.23 18.89 -23.92
N PRO A 195 -18.45 18.58 -24.40
CA PRO A 195 -18.66 18.29 -25.81
C PRO A 195 -19.10 19.56 -26.56
N ALA A 196 -18.29 20.00 -27.52
CA ALA A 196 -18.76 20.86 -28.60
C ALA A 196 -19.24 19.99 -29.78
N SER A 197 -20.55 20.10 -30.04
CA SER A 197 -21.29 19.85 -31.29
C SER A 197 -21.16 18.50 -32.03
N SER A 198 -22.29 17.80 -32.00
CA SER A 198 -22.84 16.81 -32.94
C SER A 198 -22.31 16.77 -34.39
N SER A 199 -21.98 15.56 -34.88
CA SER A 199 -22.64 14.96 -36.06
C SER A 199 -22.27 13.47 -36.32
N LYS A 200 -23.33 12.65 -36.39
CA LYS A 200 -23.59 11.42 -37.18
C LYS A 200 -22.49 10.37 -37.46
N SER A 201 -22.70 9.19 -36.85
CA SER A 201 -22.63 7.83 -37.41
C SER A 201 -21.48 7.41 -38.36
N SER A 202 -20.68 6.42 -37.93
CA SER A 202 -20.56 5.13 -38.64
C SER A 202 -19.65 4.15 -37.88
N ASN A 203 -20.10 2.90 -37.79
CA ASN A 203 -19.34 1.77 -37.29
C ASN A 203 -18.04 1.60 -38.09
N THR A 204 -16.90 1.73 -37.41
CA THR A 204 -15.64 1.17 -37.90
C THR A 204 -14.89 0.58 -36.71
N SER A 205 -14.80 -0.75 -36.69
CA SER A 205 -13.91 -1.51 -35.81
C SER A 205 -12.47 -1.08 -36.11
N GLN A 206 -11.94 -0.12 -35.36
CA GLN A 206 -10.53 0.25 -35.41
C GLN A 206 -9.79 -0.33 -34.23
N SER A 207 -9.14 -1.46 -34.52
CA SER A 207 -7.93 -1.95 -33.87
C SER A 207 -6.98 -0.79 -33.55
N GLN A 208 -6.96 -0.33 -32.31
CA GLN A 208 -5.85 0.48 -31.79
C GLN A 208 -4.64 -0.43 -31.53
N LYS A 209 -3.78 -0.56 -32.54
CA LYS A 209 -2.37 -0.92 -32.34
C LYS A 209 -1.55 0.37 -32.32
N LYS A 210 -0.95 0.68 -31.17
CA LYS A 210 0.50 1.00 -30.99
C LYS A 210 0.75 1.69 -29.66
N GLY A 211 1.51 1.02 -28.78
CA GLY A 211 2.41 1.69 -27.85
C GLY A 211 2.26 1.47 -26.34
N GLN A 212 1.46 0.51 -25.84
CA GLN A 212 1.48 0.23 -24.40
C GLN A 212 2.66 -0.69 -24.05
N GLN A 213 3.81 -0.10 -23.72
CA GLN A 213 4.99 -0.83 -23.26
C GLN A 213 5.33 -0.53 -21.79
N SER A 214 5.42 -1.64 -21.05
CA SER A 214 5.78 -1.92 -19.66
C SER A 214 6.03 -0.75 -18.70
N GLN A 215 4.95 -0.16 -18.18
CA GLN A 215 5.00 0.42 -16.83
C GLN A 215 4.65 -0.68 -15.83
N PHE A 216 5.34 -0.70 -14.68
CA PHE A 216 5.10 -1.69 -13.63
C PHE A 216 3.65 -1.64 -13.13
N LEU A 217 3.10 -0.42 -12.99
CA LEU A 217 1.68 -0.14 -12.80
C LEU A 217 1.25 0.79 -13.95
N GLN A 218 0.16 0.47 -14.62
CA GLN A 218 -0.36 1.19 -15.77
C GLN A 218 -1.33 2.31 -15.37
N SER A 219 -1.95 2.19 -14.19
CA SER A 219 -2.97 3.12 -13.71
C SER A 219 -2.58 3.91 -12.46
N ARG A 220 -3.16 5.10 -12.32
CA ARG A 220 -3.15 5.87 -11.06
C ARG A 220 -4.29 5.48 -10.12
N ASN A 221 -5.31 4.79 -10.62
CA ASN A 221 -6.43 4.31 -9.84
C ASN A 221 -6.09 2.97 -9.19
N LEU A 222 -5.36 3.06 -8.09
CA LEU A 222 -4.87 1.90 -7.37
C LEU A 222 -5.73 1.62 -6.14
N LYS A 223 -6.00 0.34 -5.91
CA LYS A 223 -6.66 -0.18 -4.72
C LYS A 223 -5.79 -1.24 -4.10
N CYS A 224 -5.73 -1.28 -2.77
CA CYS A 224 -4.84 -2.21 -2.09
C CYS A 224 -5.48 -2.83 -0.87
N ILE A 225 -5.16 -4.11 -0.64
CA ILE A 225 -5.46 -4.81 0.62
C ILE A 225 -4.21 -5.52 1.11
N ALA A 226 -4.17 -5.78 2.41
CA ALA A 226 -3.16 -6.61 3.05
C ALA A 226 -3.75 -7.93 3.51
N LEU A 227 -2.94 -9.00 3.49
CA LEU A 227 -3.20 -10.21 4.26
C LEU A 227 -2.22 -10.23 5.44
N CYS A 228 -2.79 -10.25 6.64
CA CYS A 228 -2.06 -10.18 7.89
C CYS A 228 -2.09 -11.53 8.59
N GLU A 229 -0.99 -11.86 9.25
CA GLU A 229 -0.93 -12.90 10.26
C GLU A 229 -1.36 -12.29 11.60
N VAL A 230 -2.27 -12.96 12.31
CA VAL A 230 -2.95 -12.45 13.50
C VAL A 230 -2.81 -13.47 14.62
N ILE A 231 -2.38 -13.02 15.80
CA ILE A 231 -2.26 -13.86 16.99
C ILE A 231 -3.65 -14.28 17.50
N THR A 232 -3.81 -15.56 17.83
CA THR A 232 -5.08 -16.14 18.31
C THR A 232 -5.17 -16.17 19.84
N SER A 233 -4.78 -15.06 20.49
CA SER A 233 -4.91 -14.87 21.94
C SER A 233 -6.37 -14.60 22.35
N SER A 234 -6.66 -14.60 23.66
CA SER A 234 -7.97 -14.20 24.20
C SER A 234 -8.41 -12.80 23.78
N ASP A 235 -7.46 -11.90 23.53
CA ASP A 235 -7.72 -10.51 23.14
C ASP A 235 -8.19 -10.35 21.68
N LEU A 236 -8.18 -11.43 20.88
CA LEU A 236 -8.73 -11.40 19.53
C LEU A 236 -10.26 -11.47 19.61
N HIS A 237 -10.91 -10.32 19.48
CA HIS A 237 -12.38 -10.25 19.52
C HIS A 237 -12.95 -10.57 18.14
N LYS A 238 -13.80 -11.60 18.05
CA LYS A 238 -14.43 -12.04 16.79
C LYS A 238 -15.93 -11.75 16.83
N HIS A 239 -16.41 -10.89 15.95
CA HIS A 239 -17.81 -10.55 15.76
C HIS A 239 -18.25 -11.03 14.36
N GLY A 240 -18.50 -12.34 14.24
CA GLY A 240 -18.68 -13.01 12.96
C GLY A 240 -17.43 -12.85 12.08
N GLU A 241 -17.61 -12.25 10.91
CA GLU A 241 -16.55 -12.02 9.93
C GLU A 241 -15.77 -10.71 10.16
N ILE A 242 -16.02 -9.99 11.25
CA ILE A 242 -15.27 -8.79 11.63
C ILE A 242 -14.50 -9.06 12.91
N TRP A 243 -13.18 -8.93 12.84
CA TRP A 243 -12.28 -9.20 13.94
C TRP A 243 -11.61 -7.91 14.39
N VAL A 244 -11.44 -7.76 15.71
CA VAL A 244 -10.83 -6.58 16.32
C VAL A 244 -9.63 -7.03 17.16
N VAL A 245 -8.46 -6.49 16.85
CA VAL A 245 -7.22 -6.77 17.56
C VAL A 245 -6.78 -5.52 18.32
N PRO A 246 -6.90 -5.48 19.66
CA PRO A 246 -6.55 -4.32 20.46
C PRO A 246 -5.03 -4.11 20.62
N ASN A 247 -4.22 -5.15 20.40
CA ASN A 247 -2.77 -5.07 20.49
C ASN A 247 -2.10 -5.00 19.10
N THR A 248 -1.37 -3.93 18.80
CA THR A 248 -0.65 -3.77 17.53
C THR A 248 0.42 -4.81 17.27
N ASP A 249 0.99 -5.40 18.33
CA ASP A 249 2.02 -6.44 18.24
C ASP A 249 1.44 -7.81 17.92
N HIS A 250 0.11 -7.95 17.95
CA HIS A 250 -0.60 -9.17 17.59
C HIS A 250 -0.99 -9.23 16.11
N VAL A 251 -0.58 -8.23 15.31
CA VAL A 251 -0.84 -8.17 13.86
C VAL A 251 0.46 -7.93 13.11
N CYS A 252 0.78 -8.82 12.18
CA CYS A 252 1.89 -8.66 11.26
C CYS A 252 1.41 -8.74 9.81
N THR A 253 1.66 -7.72 9.01
CA THR A 253 1.31 -7.74 7.58
C THR A 253 2.30 -8.63 6.85
N ARG A 254 1.80 -9.68 6.19
CA ARG A 254 2.64 -10.64 5.44
C ARG A 254 2.56 -10.44 3.94
N PHE A 255 1.37 -10.14 3.42
CA PHE A 255 1.20 -9.87 1.99
C PHE A 255 0.55 -8.52 1.75
N PHE A 256 0.85 -7.99 0.57
CA PHE A 256 0.27 -6.78 0.05
C PHE A 256 -0.13 -6.99 -1.41
N PHE A 257 -1.37 -6.62 -1.74
CA PHE A 257 -1.95 -6.81 -3.06
C PHE A 257 -2.37 -5.48 -3.63
N VAL A 258 -1.99 -5.23 -4.89
CA VAL A 258 -2.33 -4.01 -5.62
C VAL A 258 -3.22 -4.36 -6.79
N TYR A 259 -4.29 -3.59 -6.96
CA TYR A 259 -5.27 -3.73 -8.03
C TYR A 259 -5.34 -2.44 -8.82
N GLU A 260 -5.52 -2.57 -10.13
CA GLU A 260 -5.61 -1.46 -11.08
C GLU A 260 -7.01 -1.41 -11.68
N ASP A 261 -7.52 -0.20 -11.94
CA ASP A 261 -8.71 0.03 -12.78
C ASP A 261 -9.95 -0.82 -12.46
N GLY A 262 -10.24 -0.96 -11.17
CA GLY A 262 -11.44 -1.67 -10.70
C GLY A 262 -11.32 -3.20 -10.72
N GLN A 263 -10.15 -3.75 -11.04
CA GLN A 263 -9.86 -5.17 -10.77
C GLN A 263 -10.05 -5.48 -9.29
N VAL A 264 -10.57 -6.67 -9.01
CA VAL A 264 -10.73 -7.22 -7.66
C VAL A 264 -10.41 -8.71 -7.69
N GLY A 265 -9.94 -9.25 -6.56
CA GLY A 265 -9.79 -10.68 -6.38
C GLY A 265 -11.12 -11.38 -6.14
N ASP A 266 -11.06 -12.68 -5.83
CA ASP A 266 -12.26 -13.43 -5.46
C ASP A 266 -12.86 -12.85 -4.18
N ALA A 267 -14.14 -12.43 -4.24
CA ALA A 267 -14.82 -11.78 -3.12
C ALA A 267 -15.22 -12.75 -1.99
N ASN A 268 -15.26 -14.05 -2.28
CA ASN A 268 -15.74 -15.09 -1.36
C ASN A 268 -14.60 -15.86 -0.67
N ILE A 269 -13.39 -15.30 -0.64
CA ILE A 269 -12.24 -16.00 -0.04
C ILE A 269 -12.29 -15.88 1.46
N ASN A 270 -12.39 -17.03 2.12
CA ASN A 270 -12.26 -17.17 3.56
C ASN A 270 -10.90 -17.76 3.93
N THR A 271 -10.08 -16.96 4.60
CA THR A 271 -8.75 -17.37 5.10
C THR A 271 -8.79 -18.53 6.12
N GLN A 272 -9.96 -18.83 6.68
CA GLN A 272 -10.15 -19.95 7.61
C GLN A 272 -10.49 -21.27 6.90
N GLU A 273 -10.76 -21.24 5.59
CA GLU A 273 -10.92 -22.47 4.81
C GLU A 273 -9.57 -23.20 4.70
N GLY A 274 -9.57 -24.51 4.98
CA GLY A 274 -8.34 -25.30 5.04
C GLY A 274 -7.51 -25.28 3.75
N GLY A 275 -8.15 -25.19 2.58
CA GLY A 275 -7.46 -25.06 1.29
C GLY A 275 -6.73 -23.74 1.14
N ILE A 276 -7.44 -22.63 1.40
CA ILE A 276 -6.90 -21.26 1.37
C ILE A 276 -5.77 -21.10 2.40
N HIS A 277 -6.00 -21.56 3.62
CA HIS A 277 -5.01 -21.47 4.70
C HIS A 277 -3.71 -22.20 4.35
N LYS A 278 -3.80 -23.43 3.81
CA LYS A 278 -2.62 -24.20 3.37
C LYS A 278 -1.89 -23.50 2.22
N GLU A 279 -2.61 -22.89 1.28
CA GLU A 279 -1.99 -22.15 0.18
C GLU A 279 -1.19 -20.95 0.70
N ILE A 280 -1.74 -20.19 1.65
CA ILE A 280 -1.06 -19.06 2.29
C ILE A 280 0.23 -19.53 3.00
N LEU A 281 0.13 -20.58 3.82
CA LEU A 281 1.29 -21.14 4.54
C LEU A 281 2.37 -21.64 3.59
N ARG A 282 2.01 -22.31 2.48
CA ARG A 282 2.96 -22.76 1.46
C ARG A 282 3.78 -21.59 0.89
N VAL A 283 3.13 -20.46 0.64
CA VAL A 283 3.82 -19.28 0.09
C VAL A 283 4.73 -18.62 1.14
N ILE A 284 4.38 -18.63 2.43
CA ILE A 284 5.25 -18.10 3.50
C ILE A 284 6.42 -19.05 3.83
N GLY A 285 6.13 -20.33 4.08
CA GLY A 285 7.11 -21.31 4.59
C GLY A 285 8.29 -21.57 3.64
N ASN A 286 8.08 -21.43 2.33
CA ASN A 286 9.14 -21.57 1.34
C ASN A 286 10.12 -20.38 1.27
N GLN A 287 10.05 -19.42 2.20
CA GLN A 287 11.06 -18.34 2.35
C GLN A 287 11.95 -18.52 3.58
N THR A 288 11.43 -19.10 4.67
CA THR A 288 12.23 -19.37 5.88
C THR A 288 13.27 -20.47 5.69
N ALA A 289 13.18 -21.25 4.60
CA ALA A 289 14.15 -22.28 4.25
C ALA A 289 15.29 -21.76 3.34
N THR A 290 15.21 -20.50 2.88
CA THR A 290 16.15 -19.91 1.90
C THR A 290 16.77 -18.60 2.38
N GLY A 291 16.65 -18.28 3.67
CA GLY A 291 17.21 -17.08 4.29
C GLY A 291 18.13 -17.42 5.44
#